data_AF-A0A1H2ZZ46-F1
#
_entry.id   AF-A0A1H2ZZ46-F1
#
_cell.length_a   1.000
_cell.length_b   1.000
_cell.length_c   1.000
_cell.angle_alpha   90.00
_cell.angle_beta   90.00
_cell.angle_gamma   90.00
#
_symmetry.space_group_name_H-M   'P 1'
#
loop_
_entity.id
_entity.type
_entity.pdbx_description
1 polymer ?
#
loop_
_entity_poly.entity_id
_entity_poly.type
_entity_poly.pdbx_seq_one_letter_code
_entity_poly.pdbx_strand_id
1 'polypeptide(L)'
;MNEKGTEPYKTEILSREGLLAAGCPKEAIHKILQEKNGRCQCRCLRQYRKEILKKLYREQEKLTNVDYLLYHLEKKQQEKS
;
A
#
# COMPACT_ATOMS: atom_id res chain seq x y z
N MET A 1 -30.60 12.64 40.15
CA MET A 1 -30.20 12.84 38.75
C MET A 1 -28.68 12.92 38.71
N ASN A 2 -28.02 11.94 38.07
CA ASN A 2 -26.64 12.03 37.60
C ASN A 2 -26.41 10.86 36.63
N GLU A 3 -27.03 10.96 35.47
CA GLU A 3 -26.61 10.21 34.29
C GLU A 3 -25.95 11.21 33.35
N LYS A 4 -24.61 11.19 33.29
CA LYS A 4 -23.89 11.68 32.12
C LYS A 4 -23.28 10.47 31.45
N GLY A 5 -24.10 9.89 30.58
CA GLY A 5 -23.68 8.88 29.62
C GLY A 5 -22.78 9.46 28.53
N THR A 6 -22.09 8.51 27.89
CA THR A 6 -21.71 8.42 26.46
C THR A 6 -20.77 9.50 25.90
N GLU A 7 -19.60 9.24 25.30
CA GLU A 7 -18.92 8.04 24.77
C GLU A 7 -17.44 8.43 24.51
N PRO A 8 -16.44 7.55 24.67
CA PRO A 8 -15.10 7.79 24.17
C PRO A 8 -15.03 7.34 22.70
N TYR A 9 -15.18 8.26 21.74
CA TYR A 9 -14.82 8.01 20.35
C TYR A 9 -13.29 7.93 20.19
N LYS A 10 -12.63 7.00 20.89
CA LYS A 10 -11.33 6.50 20.48
C LYS A 10 -11.56 5.40 19.48
N THR A 11 -12.01 5.79 18.28
CA THR A 11 -11.76 4.93 17.12
C THR A 11 -10.24 4.92 16.99
N GLU A 12 -9.58 3.83 17.38
CA GLU A 12 -8.15 3.66 17.13
C GLU A 12 -7.96 3.75 15.60
N ILE A 13 -7.50 4.92 15.14
CA ILE A 13 -7.27 5.21 13.71
C ILE A 13 -6.29 4.20 13.11
N LEU A 14 -5.44 3.61 13.95
CA LEU A 14 -4.42 2.64 13.61
C LEU A 14 -4.73 1.30 14.30
N SER A 15 -5.50 0.44 13.62
CA SER A 15 -5.74 -0.94 14.06
C SER A 15 -4.85 -1.94 13.32
N ARG A 16 -4.63 -3.10 13.93
CA ARG A 16 -3.88 -4.19 13.31
C ARG A 16 -4.52 -4.67 12.01
N GLU A 17 -5.85 -4.75 12.01
CA GLU A 17 -6.68 -5.17 10.88
C GLU A 17 -6.55 -4.17 9.73
N GLY A 18 -6.58 -2.86 10.03
CA GLY A 18 -6.39 -1.82 9.02
C GLY A 18 -5.01 -1.88 8.36
N LEU A 19 -3.97 -2.13 9.16
CA LEU A 19 -2.60 -2.27 8.62
C LEU A 19 -2.43 -3.56 7.80
N LEU A 20 -3.07 -4.67 8.20
CA LEU A 20 -3.09 -5.91 7.43
C LEU A 20 -3.82 -5.73 6.09
N ALA A 21 -4.99 -5.07 6.10
CA ALA A 21 -5.74 -4.76 4.90
C ALA A 21 -4.95 -3.84 3.94
N ALA A 22 -4.12 -2.95 4.49
CA ALA A 22 -3.19 -2.12 3.72
C ALA A 22 -1.96 -2.89 3.19
N GLY A 23 -1.86 -4.20 3.44
CA GLY A 23 -0.76 -5.06 2.98
C GLY A 23 0.54 -4.89 3.77
N CYS A 24 0.52 -4.22 4.93
CA CYS A 24 1.73 -4.04 5.73
C CYS A 24 2.27 -5.41 6.18
N PRO A 25 3.59 -5.66 6.07
CA PRO A 25 4.18 -6.91 6.56
C PRO A 25 4.09 -6.96 8.09
N LYS A 26 3.94 -8.17 8.66
CA LYS A 26 3.69 -8.38 10.09
C LYS A 26 4.72 -7.68 10.97
N GLU A 27 5.97 -7.67 10.55
CA GLU A 27 7.09 -7.02 11.24
C GLU A 27 6.94 -5.49 11.26
N ALA A 28 6.44 -4.89 10.18
CA ALA A 28 6.16 -3.45 10.13
C ALA A 28 4.94 -3.09 10.96
N ILE A 29 3.89 -3.94 10.95
CA ILE A 29 2.71 -3.76 11.78
C ILE A 29 3.09 -3.72 13.25
N HIS A 30 3.91 -4.67 13.70
CA HIS A 30 4.38 -4.72 15.08
C HIS A 30 5.12 -3.44 15.48
N LYS A 31 6.05 -2.97 14.63
CA LYS A 31 6.81 -1.73 14.87
C LYS A 31 5.91 -0.49 14.94
N ILE A 32 4.92 -0.40 14.05
CA ILE A 32 4.00 0.75 13.98
C ILE A 32 3.09 0.78 15.22
N LEU A 33 2.56 -0.37 15.65
CA LEU A 33 1.67 -0.45 16.81
C LEU A 33 2.39 -0.29 18.15
N GLN A 34 3.67 -0.65 18.24
CA GLN A 34 4.48 -0.40 19.45
C GLN A 34 4.83 1.08 19.65
N GLU A 35 4.84 1.85 18.57
CA GLU A 35 5.23 3.25 18.59
C GLU A 35 4.10 4.11 19.18
N LYS A 36 4.39 4.81 20.29
CA LYS A 36 3.40 5.68 20.95
C LYS A 36 3.31 7.07 20.32
N ASN A 37 4.28 7.42 19.47
CA ASN A 37 4.34 8.72 18.80
C ASN A 37 3.72 8.67 17.40
N GLY A 38 2.58 9.35 17.23
CA GLY A 38 1.89 9.45 15.94
C GLY A 38 2.77 9.98 14.80
N ARG A 39 3.78 10.81 15.06
CA ARG A 39 4.72 11.26 14.02
C ARG A 39 5.60 10.12 13.50
N CYS A 40 6.06 9.25 14.39
CA CYS A 40 6.86 8.08 14.03
C CYS A 40 6.02 7.06 13.27
N GLN A 41 4.78 6.82 13.70
CA GLN A 41 3.81 5.97 12.97
C GLN A 41 3.57 6.49 11.54
N CYS A 42 3.30 7.80 11.39
CA CYS A 42 3.16 8.44 10.09
C CYS A 42 4.41 8.30 9.22
N ARG A 43 5.61 8.42 9.81
CA ARG A 43 6.88 8.24 9.09
C ARG A 43 7.02 6.81 8.57
N CYS A 44 6.69 5.80 9.39
CA CYS A 44 6.71 4.39 8.99
C CYS A 44 5.74 4.11 7.83
N LEU A 45 4.51 4.62 7.90
CA LEU A 45 3.52 4.47 6.82
C LEU A 45 3.94 5.18 5.53
N ARG A 46 4.52 6.38 5.62
CA ARG A 46 5.08 7.10 4.45
C ARG A 46 6.21 6.31 3.81
N GLN A 47 7.07 5.68 4.60
CA GLN A 47 8.14 4.84 4.06
C GLN A 47 7.56 3.60 3.36
N TYR A 48 6.59 2.93 3.97
CA TYR A 48 5.93 1.78 3.36
C TYR A 48 5.23 2.15 2.05
N ARG A 49 4.53 3.29 2.00
CA ARG A 49 3.95 3.85 0.77
C ARG A 49 4.99 4.04 -0.33
N LYS A 50 6.18 4.56 -0.02
CA LYS A 50 7.26 4.72 -1.02
C LYS A 50 7.72 3.38 -1.59
N GLU A 51 7.81 2.33 -0.76
CA GLU A 51 8.21 1.01 -1.23
C GLU A 51 7.15 0.36 -2.13
N ILE A 52 5.86 0.54 -1.82
CA ILE A 52 4.77 0.12 -2.72
C ILE A 52 4.89 0.82 -4.07
N LEU A 53 5.06 2.15 -4.07
CA LEU A 53 5.18 2.93 -5.30
C LEU A 53 6.36 2.48 -6.14
N LYS A 54 7.54 2.22 -5.54
CA LYS A 54 8.70 1.70 -6.26
C LYS A 54 8.40 0.36 -6.93
N LYS A 55 7.73 -0.56 -6.24
CA LYS A 55 7.33 -1.85 -6.81
C LYS A 55 6.36 -1.66 -7.96
N LEU A 56 5.33 -0.83 -7.78
CA LEU A 56 4.36 -0.51 -8.80
C LEU A 56 5.03 0.04 -10.08
N TYR A 57 5.94 1.00 -9.94
CA TYR A 57 6.64 1.57 -11.10
C TYR A 57 7.50 0.53 -11.83
N ARG A 58 8.16 -0.39 -11.11
CA ARG A 58 8.90 -1.49 -11.74
C ARG A 58 7.99 -2.44 -12.51
N GLU A 59 6.83 -2.80 -11.93
CA GLU A 59 5.87 -3.64 -12.65
C GLU A 59 5.26 -2.92 -13.85
N GLN A 60 5.01 -1.61 -13.75
CA GLN A 60 4.55 -0.79 -14.87
C GLN A 60 5.58 -0.76 -16.01
N GLU A 61 6.87 -0.61 -15.71
CA GLU A 61 7.95 -0.66 -16.70
C GLU A 61 8.01 -2.02 -17.41
N LYS A 62 7.87 -3.12 -16.66
CA LYS A 62 7.80 -4.45 -17.26
C LYS A 62 6.60 -4.60 -18.19
N LEU A 63 5.42 -4.12 -17.79
CA LEU A 63 4.22 -4.15 -18.64
C LEU A 63 4.45 -3.39 -19.95
N THR A 64 4.99 -2.17 -19.87
CA THR A 64 5.34 -1.39 -21.07
C THR A 64 6.28 -2.16 -22.01
N ASN A 65 7.28 -2.85 -21.46
CA ASN A 65 8.21 -3.66 -22.26
C ASN A 65 7.51 -4.86 -22.92
N VAL A 66 6.58 -5.51 -22.21
CA VAL A 66 5.77 -6.60 -22.77
C VAL A 66 4.87 -6.09 -23.88
N ASP A 67 4.18 -4.97 -23.68
CA ASP A 67 3.30 -4.35 -24.68
C ASP A 67 4.08 -3.98 -25.95
N TYR A 68 5.29 -3.44 -25.80
CA TYR A 68 6.19 -3.14 -26.91
C TYR A 68 6.53 -4.40 -27.73
N LEU A 69 6.87 -5.50 -27.04
CA LEU A 69 7.19 -6.77 -27.70
C LEU A 69 5.98 -7.35 -28.43
N LEU A 70 4.80 -7.31 -27.81
CA LEU A 70 3.54 -7.76 -28.41
C LEU A 70 3.23 -6.98 -29.69
N TYR A 71 3.26 -5.65 -29.62
CA TYR A 71 3.03 -4.79 -30.78
C TYR A 71 3.91 -5.17 -31.97
N HIS A 72 5.20 -5.39 -31.74
CA HIS A 72 6.13 -5.75 -32.82
C HIS A 72 5.89 -7.15 -33.39
N LEU A 73 5.48 -8.11 -32.56
CA LEU A 73 5.15 -9.45 -33.02
C LEU A 73 3.84 -9.46 -33.82
N GLU A 74 2.81 -8.77 -33.35
CA GLU A 74 1.52 -8.64 -34.01
C GLU A 74 1.66 -7.92 -35.37
N LYS A 75 2.41 -6.82 -35.41
CA LYS A 75 2.70 -6.10 -36.66
C LYS A 75 3.40 -6.99 -37.68
N LYS A 76 4.41 -7.78 -37.26
CA LYS A 76 5.11 -8.73 -38.14
C LYS A 76 4.20 -9.84 -38.68
N GLN A 77 3.15 -10.23 -37.96
CA GLN A 77 2.18 -11.20 -38.44
C GLN A 77 1.26 -10.58 -39.50
N GLN A 78 0.80 -9.34 -39.29
CA GLN A 78 -0.03 -8.61 -40.24
C GLN A 78 0.68 -8.35 -41.57
N GLU A 79 1.98 -8.05 -41.56
CA GLU A 79 2.77 -7.83 -42.78
C GLU A 79 3.03 -9.11 -43.59
N LYS A 80 2.78 -10.30 -43.02
CA LYS A 80 2.99 -11.61 -43.66
C LYS A 80 1.70 -12.28 -44.14
N SER A 81 0.54 -11.72 -43.80
CA SER A 81 -0.77 -12.13 -44.32
C SER A 81 -1.14 -11.29 -45.53
#